data_AF-A0A448MIQ3-F1
#
_entry.id   AF-A0A448MIQ3-F1
#
_cell.length_a   1.000
_cell.length_b   1.000
_cell.length_c   1.000
_cell.angle_alpha   90.00
_cell.angle_beta   90.00
_cell.angle_gamma   90.00
#
_symmetry.space_group_name_H-M   'P 1'
#
loop_
_entity.id
_entity.type
_entity.pdbx_description
1 polymer ?
#
loop_
_entity_poly.entity_id
_entity_poly.type
_entity_poly.pdbx_seq_one_letter_code
_entity_poly.pdbx_strand_id
1 'polypeptide(L)'
;MDLDLSQLTHWRREFHRFPEIGWSEFWTTARIANYLESLGCFEILMGEQIINPDFVRGRKQAVVDNGLAKAKAYGMNEKWLDKMAGYTGCVAVFDSGKAGKTVALRFDIDCVNVTETSDPNHIPNKEGFASVNDGFMHACGHDAHITIGLGTALWIAQNREKLTGKVKIVFQPAEEGVRGAAAIAASGVIDDADYFAGSHISFCANSGTVISNPRNFLSTSKIDIRYHGKPAHAGAAPHLGHNALLAAAHTVTQLHGIARHGEGMTRINVGVLKAGEGRNVIPTEAELQLEVRGENKRSMNIWLSK
;
A
#
# COMPACT_ATOMS: atom_id res chain seq x y z
N MET A 1 19.43 14.73 15.94
CA MET A 1 18.48 13.66 16.30
C MET A 1 19.29 12.50 16.82
N ASP A 2 18.92 11.99 18.00
CA ASP A 2 19.51 10.80 18.57
C ASP A 2 18.60 9.59 18.29
N LEU A 3 19.20 8.41 18.12
CA LEU A 3 18.46 7.19 17.86
C LEU A 3 18.05 6.58 19.21
N ASP A 4 16.92 7.04 19.74
CA ASP A 4 16.36 6.55 20.99
C ASP A 4 14.86 6.19 20.87
N LEU A 5 14.31 5.58 21.92
CA LEU A 5 12.92 5.15 21.95
C LEU A 5 11.94 6.34 21.85
N SER A 6 12.31 7.51 22.38
CA SER A 6 11.46 8.71 22.33
C SER A 6 11.28 9.18 20.90
N GLN A 7 12.38 9.26 20.13
CA GLN A 7 12.37 9.65 18.73
C GLN A 7 11.61 8.64 17.85
N LEU A 8 11.82 7.33 18.07
CA LEU A 8 11.08 6.30 17.34
C LEU A 8 9.58 6.35 17.66
N THR A 9 9.23 6.55 18.93
CA THR A 9 7.83 6.69 19.35
C THR A 9 7.20 7.94 18.76
N HIS A 10 7.92 9.05 18.71
CA HIS A 10 7.48 10.30 18.10
C HIS A 10 7.15 10.12 16.62
N TRP A 11 8.08 9.56 15.83
CA TRP A 11 7.83 9.30 14.40
C TRP A 11 6.64 8.37 14.20
N ARG A 12 6.57 7.26 14.92
CA ARG A 12 5.45 6.32 14.78
C ARG A 12 4.11 7.02 15.01
N ARG A 13 3.99 7.79 16.09
CA ARG A 13 2.76 8.52 16.42
C ARG A 13 2.43 9.60 15.41
N GLU A 14 3.45 10.29 14.89
CA GLU A 14 3.26 11.28 13.83
C GLU A 14 2.66 10.63 12.57
N PHE A 15 3.26 9.55 12.07
CA PHE A 15 2.73 8.86 10.88
C PHE A 15 1.38 8.18 11.14
N HIS A 16 1.18 7.61 12.34
CA HIS A 16 -0.12 7.02 12.72
C HIS A 16 -1.26 8.03 12.63
N ARG A 17 -1.00 9.28 13.04
CA ARG A 17 -2.00 10.35 13.09
C ARG A 17 -2.45 10.81 11.70
N PHE A 18 -1.60 10.72 10.68
CA PHE A 18 -1.88 11.18 9.31
C PHE A 18 -1.85 10.02 8.30
N PRO A 19 -2.72 9.01 8.43
CA PRO A 19 -2.70 7.86 7.55
C PRO A 19 -3.19 8.26 6.15
N GLU A 20 -2.51 7.76 5.13
CA GLU A 20 -2.82 7.97 3.70
C GLU A 20 -2.87 6.63 2.97
N ILE A 21 -3.82 6.45 2.07
CA ILE A 21 -4.02 5.18 1.34
C ILE A 21 -3.08 5.08 0.14
N GLY A 22 -2.93 3.85 -0.38
CA GLY A 22 -2.11 3.56 -1.54
C GLY A 22 -2.28 4.55 -2.71
N TRP A 23 -1.17 5.12 -3.18
CA TRP A 23 -1.04 6.16 -4.22
C TRP A 23 -1.48 7.58 -3.82
N SER A 24 -1.81 7.83 -2.55
CA SER A 24 -2.20 9.13 -2.03
C SER A 24 -1.31 9.63 -0.88
N GLU A 25 -0.20 8.95 -0.60
CA GLU A 25 0.72 9.14 0.52
C GLU A 25 1.64 10.37 0.37
N PHE A 26 1.10 11.50 -0.09
CA PHE A 26 1.88 12.71 -0.42
C PHE A 26 2.49 13.35 0.82
N TRP A 27 1.70 13.49 1.88
CA TRP A 27 2.17 14.08 3.13
C TRP A 27 3.25 13.20 3.75
N THR A 28 3.01 11.90 3.82
CA THR A 28 3.91 10.89 4.36
C THR A 28 5.22 10.87 3.58
N THR A 29 5.15 10.84 2.24
CA THR A 29 6.34 10.85 1.38
C THR A 29 7.18 12.11 1.58
N ALA A 30 6.54 13.28 1.61
CA ALA A 30 7.24 14.55 1.84
C ALA A 30 7.84 14.61 3.25
N ARG A 31 7.14 14.06 4.25
CA ARG A 31 7.60 14.04 5.64
C ARG A 31 8.81 13.14 5.82
N ILE A 32 8.79 11.94 5.24
CA ILE A 32 9.95 11.04 5.17
C ILE A 32 11.13 11.75 4.50
N ALA A 33 10.89 12.40 3.36
CA ALA A 33 11.95 13.10 2.62
C ALA A 33 12.57 14.26 3.41
N ASN A 34 11.78 15.03 4.16
CA ASN A 34 12.30 16.07 5.05
C ASN A 34 13.22 15.48 6.13
N TYR A 35 12.84 14.35 6.74
CA TYR A 35 13.70 13.69 7.72
C TYR A 35 14.99 13.18 7.09
N LEU A 36 14.91 12.50 5.95
CA LEU A 36 16.07 11.98 5.23
C LEU A 36 17.03 13.09 4.80
N GLU A 37 16.51 14.19 4.26
CA GLU A 37 17.31 15.34 3.83
C GLU A 37 18.05 15.97 5.01
N SER A 38 17.40 16.06 6.18
CA SER A 38 18.03 16.61 7.39
C SER A 38 19.23 15.79 7.90
N LEU A 39 19.35 14.53 7.48
CA LEU A 39 20.50 13.68 7.81
C LEU A 39 21.72 13.99 6.92
N GLY A 40 21.53 14.68 5.79
CA GLY A 40 22.61 15.25 4.97
C GLY A 40 23.52 14.25 4.25
N CYS A 41 23.17 12.97 4.22
CA CYS A 41 24.00 11.92 3.59
C CYS A 41 23.25 11.01 2.60
N PHE A 42 22.02 11.36 2.23
CA PHE A 42 21.20 10.58 1.31
C PHE A 42 20.89 11.36 0.04
N GLU A 43 21.05 10.70 -1.10
CA GLU A 43 20.35 11.08 -2.33
C GLU A 43 18.91 10.54 -2.23
N ILE A 44 17.92 11.39 -2.51
CA ILE A 44 16.50 11.02 -2.39
C ILE A 44 15.88 10.96 -3.78
N LEU A 45 15.59 9.74 -4.24
CA LEU A 45 14.96 9.46 -5.52
C LEU A 45 13.44 9.38 -5.34
N MET A 46 12.70 9.96 -6.29
CA MET A 46 11.23 10.05 -6.27
C MET A 46 10.67 10.04 -7.69
N GLY A 47 9.34 9.91 -7.79
CA GLY A 47 8.65 9.98 -9.07
C GLY A 47 9.05 8.83 -9.98
N GLU A 48 9.22 9.13 -11.27
CA GLU A 48 9.55 8.13 -12.29
C GLU A 48 10.96 7.52 -12.12
N GLN A 49 11.82 8.11 -11.27
CA GLN A 49 13.11 7.50 -10.92
C GLN A 49 12.95 6.20 -10.11
N ILE A 50 11.82 6.03 -9.43
CA ILE A 50 11.55 4.86 -8.59
C ILE A 50 10.24 4.16 -8.97
N ILE A 51 9.40 4.74 -9.81
CA ILE A 51 8.11 4.18 -10.23
C ILE A 51 8.10 4.09 -11.75
N ASN A 52 7.96 2.87 -12.28
CA ASN A 52 7.63 2.69 -13.69
C ASN A 52 6.11 2.81 -13.90
N PRO A 53 5.62 3.84 -14.65
CA PRO A 53 4.19 4.08 -14.85
C PRO A 53 3.43 2.90 -15.46
N ASP A 54 4.06 2.10 -16.34
CA ASP A 54 3.41 0.98 -17.03
C ASP A 54 3.02 -0.16 -16.06
N PHE A 55 3.64 -0.18 -14.89
CA PHE A 55 3.42 -1.17 -13.84
C PHE A 55 2.59 -0.64 -12.67
N VAL A 56 2.13 0.62 -12.74
CA VAL A 56 1.19 1.18 -11.78
C VAL A 56 -0.16 0.49 -11.92
N ARG A 57 -0.72 0.02 -10.80
CA ARG A 57 -2.00 -0.70 -10.74
C ARG A 57 -2.91 -0.09 -9.70
N GLY A 58 -4.22 -0.10 -9.97
CA GLY A 58 -5.25 0.36 -9.03
C GLY A 58 -5.13 1.83 -8.60
N ARG A 59 -4.41 2.67 -9.35
CA ARG A 59 -4.30 4.11 -9.14
C ARG A 59 -5.51 4.80 -9.77
N LYS A 60 -6.20 5.66 -9.01
CA LYS A 60 -7.36 6.44 -9.47
C LYS A 60 -7.04 7.92 -9.31
N GLN A 61 -7.23 8.74 -10.35
CA GLN A 61 -6.85 10.16 -10.31
C GLN A 61 -7.56 10.91 -9.19
N ALA A 62 -8.85 10.64 -8.94
CA ALA A 62 -9.58 11.25 -7.82
C ALA A 62 -8.98 10.94 -6.44
N VAL A 63 -8.36 9.76 -6.24
CA VAL A 63 -7.68 9.41 -4.98
C VAL A 63 -6.40 10.21 -4.83
N VAL A 64 -5.65 10.35 -5.93
CA VAL A 64 -4.42 11.13 -6.00
C VAL A 64 -4.71 12.61 -5.70
N ASP A 65 -5.69 13.19 -6.38
CA ASP A 65 -6.09 14.59 -6.21
C ASP A 65 -6.54 14.87 -4.77
N ASN A 66 -7.33 13.96 -4.18
CA ASN A 66 -7.77 14.08 -2.79
C ASN A 66 -6.61 14.00 -1.81
N GLY A 67 -5.70 13.03 -2.00
CA GLY A 67 -4.49 12.89 -1.16
C GLY A 67 -3.61 14.13 -1.21
N LEU A 68 -3.37 14.66 -2.41
CA LEU A 68 -2.59 15.88 -2.59
C LEU A 68 -3.24 17.09 -1.91
N ALA A 69 -4.56 17.24 -2.04
CA ALA A 69 -5.30 18.32 -1.37
C ALA A 69 -5.20 18.22 0.16
N LYS A 70 -5.34 17.01 0.72
CA LYS A 70 -5.16 16.75 2.16
C LYS A 70 -3.73 17.04 2.62
N ALA A 71 -2.73 16.59 1.87
CA ALA A 71 -1.34 16.81 2.22
C ALA A 71 -1.00 18.31 2.31
N LYS A 72 -1.50 19.12 1.36
CA LYS A 72 -1.39 20.58 1.42
C LYS A 72 -2.09 21.16 2.65
N ALA A 73 -3.28 20.69 2.98
CA ALA A 73 -4.01 21.12 4.17
C ALA A 73 -3.26 20.78 5.49
N TYR A 74 -2.46 19.71 5.50
CA TYR A 74 -1.59 19.34 6.62
C TYR A 74 -0.22 20.04 6.62
N GLY A 75 -0.01 21.04 5.76
CA GLY A 75 1.24 21.80 5.73
C GLY A 75 2.43 21.02 5.19
N MET A 76 2.18 20.08 4.26
CA MET A 76 3.24 19.36 3.57
C MET A 76 4.26 20.33 2.93
N ASN A 77 5.55 19.98 2.99
CA ASN A 77 6.59 20.76 2.32
C ASN A 77 6.50 20.61 0.79
N GLU A 78 6.01 21.64 0.12
CA GLU A 78 5.72 21.62 -1.32
C GLU A 78 6.95 21.46 -2.22
N LYS A 79 8.17 21.69 -1.72
CA LYS A 79 9.39 21.51 -2.52
C LYS A 79 9.57 20.09 -3.08
N TRP A 80 8.91 19.11 -2.47
CA TRP A 80 8.97 17.71 -2.90
C TRP A 80 7.97 17.38 -4.01
N LEU A 81 6.98 18.23 -4.29
CA LEU A 81 5.91 17.94 -5.25
C LEU A 81 6.44 17.72 -6.67
N ASP A 82 7.31 18.62 -7.13
CA ASP A 82 7.89 18.52 -8.47
C ASP A 82 8.71 17.23 -8.61
N LYS A 83 9.42 16.82 -7.54
CA LYS A 83 10.20 15.59 -7.52
C LYS A 83 9.33 14.33 -7.50
N MET A 84 8.16 14.38 -6.86
CA MET A 84 7.21 13.28 -6.86
C MET A 84 6.56 13.07 -8.22
N ALA A 85 6.38 14.13 -9.03
CA ALA A 85 5.72 14.07 -10.33
C ALA A 85 4.35 13.31 -10.29
N GLY A 86 3.63 13.45 -9.17
CA GLY A 86 2.34 12.77 -8.95
C GLY A 86 2.43 11.31 -8.48
N TYR A 87 3.64 10.78 -8.21
CA TYR A 87 3.86 9.47 -7.61
C TYR A 87 4.48 9.59 -6.22
N THR A 88 3.91 8.85 -5.27
CA THR A 88 4.32 8.82 -3.87
C THR A 88 5.40 7.75 -3.63
N GLY A 89 5.98 7.75 -2.43
CA GLY A 89 7.14 6.94 -2.08
C GLY A 89 8.47 7.61 -2.41
N CYS A 90 9.54 7.10 -1.80
CA CYS A 90 10.90 7.55 -2.08
C CYS A 90 11.92 6.43 -1.88
N VAL A 91 13.08 6.54 -2.54
CA VAL A 91 14.25 5.71 -2.25
C VAL A 91 15.37 6.61 -1.76
N ALA A 92 15.85 6.36 -0.54
CA ALA A 92 17.01 7.04 0.02
C ALA A 92 18.27 6.22 -0.30
N VAL A 93 19.20 6.80 -1.04
CA VAL A 93 20.46 6.15 -1.41
C VAL A 93 21.60 6.75 -0.60
N PHE A 94 22.22 5.93 0.24
CA PHE A 94 23.51 6.23 0.86
C PHE A 94 24.60 5.54 0.06
N ASP A 95 25.60 6.30 -0.38
CA ASP A 95 26.79 5.78 -1.04
C ASP A 95 28.02 6.17 -0.20
N SER A 96 28.77 5.18 0.27
CA SER A 96 29.95 5.45 1.10
C SER A 96 31.13 5.99 0.29
N GLY A 97 31.06 5.97 -1.04
CA GLY A 97 32.19 6.25 -1.94
C GLY A 97 33.31 5.21 -1.91
N LYS A 98 33.11 4.07 -1.22
CA LYS A 98 34.08 2.99 -1.06
C LYS A 98 33.53 1.74 -1.72
N ALA A 99 34.39 0.98 -2.41
CA ALA A 99 34.00 -0.29 -3.03
C ALA A 99 33.36 -1.22 -1.99
N GLY A 100 32.23 -1.83 -2.35
CA GLY A 100 31.45 -2.67 -1.46
C GLY A 100 30.16 -3.14 -2.10
N LYS A 101 29.35 -3.86 -1.33
CA LYS A 101 28.07 -4.42 -1.74
C LYS A 101 26.95 -3.39 -1.66
N THR A 102 25.89 -3.60 -2.44
CA THR A 102 24.65 -2.81 -2.36
C THR A 102 23.60 -3.59 -1.58
N VAL A 103 23.04 -2.95 -0.54
CA VAL A 103 21.94 -3.51 0.26
C VAL A 103 20.68 -2.68 0.06
N ALA A 104 19.57 -3.31 -0.33
CA ALA A 104 18.25 -2.69 -0.41
C ALA A 104 17.38 -3.15 0.76
N LEU A 105 16.83 -2.19 1.51
CA LEU A 105 15.95 -2.41 2.67
C LEU A 105 14.60 -1.76 2.40
N ARG A 106 13.52 -2.54 2.50
CA ARG A 106 12.17 -2.10 2.09
C ARG A 106 11.22 -1.91 3.27
N PHE A 107 10.51 -0.80 3.24
CA PHE A 107 9.48 -0.37 4.21
C PHE A 107 8.28 0.19 3.44
N ASP A 108 7.09 -0.33 3.64
CA ASP A 108 5.85 0.22 3.09
C ASP A 108 5.32 1.38 3.94
N ILE A 109 4.53 2.26 3.31
CA ILE A 109 4.14 3.54 3.90
C ILE A 109 2.63 3.83 3.89
N ASP A 110 1.82 3.04 3.19
CA ASP A 110 0.38 3.29 3.10
C ASP A 110 -0.41 2.75 4.29
N CYS A 111 -1.63 3.25 4.45
CA CYS A 111 -2.60 2.77 5.43
C CYS A 111 -3.73 1.97 4.76
N VAL A 112 -4.67 1.48 5.58
CA VAL A 112 -5.87 0.75 5.12
C VAL A 112 -7.15 1.55 5.31
N ASN A 113 -8.17 1.20 4.51
CA ASN A 113 -9.53 1.71 4.60
C ASN A 113 -10.30 1.13 5.80
N VAL A 114 -9.85 1.46 7.01
CA VAL A 114 -10.47 1.06 8.27
C VAL A 114 -10.64 2.29 9.15
N THR A 115 -11.84 2.48 9.70
CA THR A 115 -12.10 3.50 10.72
C THR A 115 -11.45 3.08 12.02
N GLU A 116 -10.57 3.93 12.56
CA GLU A 116 -10.03 3.76 13.90
C GLU A 116 -11.12 3.89 14.97
N THR A 117 -11.08 3.06 16.02
CA THR A 117 -12.10 3.08 17.08
C THR A 117 -12.08 4.40 17.84
N SER A 118 -13.26 4.89 18.24
CA SER A 118 -13.41 6.07 19.10
C SER A 118 -13.42 5.75 20.60
N ASP A 119 -13.09 4.51 20.99
CA ASP A 119 -13.02 4.12 22.40
C ASP A 119 -11.95 4.95 23.14
N PRO A 120 -12.28 5.65 24.24
CA PRO A 120 -11.32 6.47 25.00
C PRO A 120 -10.16 5.66 25.60
N ASN A 121 -10.30 4.33 25.74
CA ASN A 121 -9.23 3.45 26.24
C ASN A 121 -8.25 3.03 25.15
N HIS A 122 -8.58 3.25 23.87
CA HIS A 122 -7.67 3.02 22.77
C HIS A 122 -6.46 3.95 22.89
N ILE A 123 -5.25 3.41 22.90
CA ILE A 123 -4.01 4.15 23.21
C ILE A 123 -3.85 5.42 22.34
N PRO A 124 -4.04 5.36 21.00
CA PRO A 124 -4.04 6.55 20.16
C PRO A 124 -5.03 7.65 20.57
N ASN A 125 -6.23 7.30 21.03
CA ASN A 125 -7.20 8.28 21.53
C ASN A 125 -6.74 8.88 22.86
N LYS A 126 -6.34 8.01 23.79
CA LYS A 126 -5.88 8.41 25.13
C LYS A 126 -4.66 9.33 25.08
N GLU A 127 -3.76 9.10 24.13
CA GLU A 127 -2.49 9.80 24.01
C GLU A 127 -2.46 10.83 22.87
N GLY A 128 -3.60 11.10 22.22
CA GLY A 128 -3.78 12.21 21.28
C GLY A 128 -3.08 12.04 19.93
N PHE A 129 -2.94 10.80 19.45
CA PHE A 129 -2.33 10.49 18.14
C PHE A 129 -3.18 9.58 17.24
N ALA A 130 -4.45 9.36 17.58
CA ALA A 130 -5.40 8.70 16.68
C ALA A 130 -5.47 9.42 15.32
N SER A 131 -5.83 8.65 14.30
CA SER A 131 -6.04 9.13 12.93
C SER A 131 -6.93 10.37 12.90
N VAL A 132 -6.48 11.39 12.18
CA VAL A 132 -7.29 12.58 11.86
C VAL A 132 -8.08 12.41 10.57
N ASN A 133 -8.04 11.21 9.98
CA ASN A 133 -8.67 10.86 8.71
C ASN A 133 -9.72 9.77 8.93
N ASP A 134 -10.99 10.16 9.04
CA ASP A 134 -12.10 9.22 9.15
C ASP A 134 -12.06 8.15 8.04
N GLY A 135 -12.20 6.89 8.45
CA GLY A 135 -12.15 5.75 7.54
C GLY A 135 -10.76 5.25 7.18
N PHE A 136 -9.69 5.89 7.66
CA PHE A 136 -8.30 5.50 7.42
C PHE A 136 -7.53 5.30 8.72
N MET A 137 -6.73 4.23 8.78
CA MET A 137 -5.89 3.88 9.93
C MET A 137 -4.68 3.06 9.50
N HIS A 138 -3.52 3.26 10.13
CA HIS A 138 -2.37 2.34 10.01
C HIS A 138 -2.61 1.03 10.79
N ALA A 139 -3.66 0.28 10.45
CA ALA A 139 -4.01 -0.97 11.12
C ALA A 139 -3.11 -2.16 10.74
N CYS A 140 -2.30 -2.04 9.68
CA CYS A 140 -1.29 -3.03 9.28
C CYS A 140 0.11 -2.74 9.85
N GLY A 141 0.29 -1.61 10.57
CA GLY A 141 1.56 -1.27 11.22
C GLY A 141 2.61 -0.61 10.32
N HIS A 142 2.23 -0.09 9.15
CA HIS A 142 3.17 0.57 8.22
C HIS A 142 3.75 1.88 8.80
N ASP A 143 3.06 2.52 9.75
CA ASP A 143 3.61 3.59 10.59
C ASP A 143 4.88 3.15 11.36
N ALA A 144 4.90 1.90 11.84
CA ALA A 144 6.08 1.26 12.43
C ALA A 144 7.16 1.02 11.38
N HIS A 145 6.79 0.55 10.19
CA HIS A 145 7.75 0.26 9.13
C HIS A 145 8.47 1.52 8.66
N ILE A 146 7.72 2.61 8.42
CA ILE A 146 8.28 3.95 8.15
C ILE A 146 9.28 4.33 9.25
N THR A 147 8.87 4.20 10.51
CA THR A 147 9.69 4.54 11.69
C THR A 147 10.99 3.72 11.74
N ILE A 148 10.94 2.42 11.48
CA ILE A 148 12.12 1.55 11.44
C ILE A 148 13.05 1.96 10.28
N GLY A 149 12.49 2.30 9.12
CA GLY A 149 13.25 2.81 7.98
C GLY A 149 13.98 4.11 8.30
N LEU A 150 13.31 5.08 8.93
CA LEU A 150 13.92 6.33 9.39
C LEU A 150 14.97 6.11 10.49
N GLY A 151 14.71 5.20 11.43
CA GLY A 151 15.69 4.82 12.45
C GLY A 151 16.95 4.19 11.84
N THR A 152 16.78 3.37 10.81
CA THR A 152 17.88 2.78 10.05
C THR A 152 18.66 3.85 9.28
N ALA A 153 17.97 4.79 8.64
CA ALA A 153 18.60 5.93 7.97
C ALA A 153 19.44 6.78 8.95
N LEU A 154 18.89 7.08 10.13
CA LEU A 154 19.60 7.81 11.18
C LEU A 154 20.83 7.05 11.68
N TRP A 155 20.72 5.73 11.90
CA TRP A 155 21.85 4.90 12.31
C TRP A 155 22.97 4.91 11.26
N ILE A 156 22.61 4.82 9.97
CA ILE A 156 23.54 4.93 8.84
C ILE A 156 24.22 6.29 8.86
N ALA A 157 23.47 7.39 8.99
CA ALA A 157 24.04 8.74 9.03
C ALA A 157 25.06 8.93 10.16
N GLN A 158 24.79 8.34 11.34
CA GLN A 158 25.67 8.36 12.52
C GLN A 158 26.89 7.44 12.40
N ASN A 159 26.84 6.42 11.53
CA ASN A 159 27.91 5.43 11.38
C ASN A 159 28.54 5.41 9.98
N ARG A 160 28.20 6.37 9.10
CA ARG A 160 28.56 6.41 7.68
C ARG A 160 30.03 6.16 7.37
N GLU A 161 30.93 6.67 8.23
CA GLU A 161 32.38 6.53 8.05
C GLU A 161 32.88 5.09 8.17
N LYS A 162 32.12 4.24 8.89
CA LYS A 162 32.42 2.82 9.11
C LYS A 162 31.85 1.91 8.03
N LEU A 163 31.01 2.43 7.14
CA LEU A 163 30.32 1.66 6.11
C LEU A 163 31.11 1.66 4.79
N THR A 164 30.83 0.66 3.96
CA THR A 164 31.36 0.50 2.59
C THR A 164 30.21 0.11 1.66
N GLY A 165 30.32 0.43 0.36
CA GLY A 165 29.27 0.14 -0.62
C GLY A 165 28.08 1.09 -0.52
N LYS A 166 26.88 0.57 -0.82
CA LYS A 166 25.66 1.37 -0.90
C LYS A 166 24.54 0.78 -0.06
N VAL A 167 23.71 1.64 0.50
CA VAL A 167 22.44 1.25 1.14
C VAL A 167 21.29 2.00 0.50
N LYS A 168 20.29 1.28 0.01
CA LYS A 168 19.05 1.82 -0.56
C LYS A 168 17.90 1.54 0.40
N ILE A 169 17.29 2.59 0.94
CA ILE A 169 16.12 2.48 1.81
C ILE A 169 14.89 2.80 0.97
N VAL A 170 14.08 1.79 0.69
CA VAL A 170 12.91 1.86 -0.19
C VAL A 170 11.67 2.09 0.67
N PHE A 171 11.12 3.30 0.62
CA PHE A 171 9.83 3.65 1.19
C PHE A 171 8.74 3.46 0.12
N GLN A 172 8.18 2.25 0.09
CA GLN A 172 7.25 1.79 -0.93
C GLN A 172 5.81 2.31 -0.66
N PRO A 173 5.14 2.95 -1.65
CA PRO A 173 3.72 3.26 -1.56
C PRO A 173 2.85 2.04 -1.91
N ALA A 174 1.56 2.11 -1.62
CA ALA A 174 0.55 1.19 -2.13
C ALA A 174 0.90 -0.30 -1.96
N GLU A 175 1.43 -0.71 -0.81
CA GLU A 175 1.53 -2.14 -0.49
C GLU A 175 0.15 -2.76 -0.42
N GLU A 176 -0.81 -2.06 0.20
CA GLU A 176 -2.14 -2.59 0.38
C GLU A 176 -2.80 -2.79 -0.98
N GLY A 177 -3.16 -4.05 -1.26
CA GLY A 177 -3.63 -4.51 -2.57
C GLY A 177 -2.52 -4.98 -3.52
N VAL A 178 -1.26 -5.03 -3.09
CA VAL A 178 -0.07 -5.49 -3.81
C VAL A 178 0.20 -4.68 -5.08
N ARG A 179 0.23 -3.34 -4.96
CA ARG A 179 0.22 -2.43 -6.12
C ARG A 179 1.55 -1.71 -6.36
N GLY A 180 2.27 -1.30 -5.32
CA GLY A 180 3.48 -0.48 -5.47
C GLY A 180 4.75 -1.23 -5.83
N ALA A 181 4.97 -2.42 -5.25
CA ALA A 181 6.23 -3.16 -5.40
C ALA A 181 6.59 -3.47 -6.87
N ALA A 182 5.59 -3.82 -7.70
CA ALA A 182 5.81 -4.12 -9.11
C ALA A 182 6.31 -2.89 -9.89
N ALA A 183 5.78 -1.70 -9.60
CA ALA A 183 6.19 -0.46 -10.24
C ALA A 183 7.61 -0.04 -9.80
N ILE A 184 7.97 -0.30 -8.54
CA ILE A 184 9.34 -0.07 -8.05
C ILE A 184 10.33 -1.03 -8.72
N ALA A 185 10.05 -2.33 -8.71
CA ALA A 185 10.93 -3.31 -9.32
C ALA A 185 11.15 -3.02 -10.82
N ALA A 186 10.08 -2.65 -11.55
CA ALA A 186 10.17 -2.34 -12.97
C ALA A 186 10.85 -1.01 -13.31
N SER A 187 11.14 -0.15 -12.31
CA SER A 187 11.94 1.07 -12.52
C SER A 187 13.44 0.79 -12.63
N GLY A 188 13.89 -0.39 -12.18
CA GLY A 188 15.30 -0.77 -12.11
C GLY A 188 16.07 -0.14 -10.95
N VAL A 189 15.42 0.66 -10.09
CA VAL A 189 16.10 1.41 -9.00
C VAL A 189 16.82 0.52 -7.98
N ILE A 190 16.50 -0.77 -7.92
CA ILE A 190 17.12 -1.76 -7.02
C ILE A 190 17.84 -2.90 -7.75
N ASP A 191 18.02 -2.84 -9.07
CA ASP A 191 18.58 -3.96 -9.86
C ASP A 191 20.06 -4.24 -9.55
N ASP A 192 20.77 -3.25 -8.99
CA ASP A 192 22.16 -3.34 -8.54
C ASP A 192 22.30 -3.87 -7.10
N ALA A 193 21.20 -4.25 -6.43
CA ALA A 193 21.24 -4.74 -5.05
C ALA A 193 21.79 -6.18 -4.99
N ASP A 194 22.87 -6.38 -4.24
CA ASP A 194 23.38 -7.73 -3.91
C ASP A 194 22.50 -8.41 -2.86
N TYR A 195 21.92 -7.63 -1.95
CA TYR A 195 21.04 -8.11 -0.89
C TYR A 195 19.76 -7.29 -0.85
N PHE A 196 18.63 -7.97 -0.71
CA PHE A 196 17.33 -7.35 -0.48
C PHE A 196 16.71 -7.91 0.80
N ALA A 197 16.21 -7.03 1.66
CA ALA A 197 15.45 -7.42 2.84
C ALA A 197 14.22 -6.54 3.04
N GLY A 198 13.13 -7.18 3.46
CA GLY A 198 11.95 -6.52 3.99
C GLY A 198 11.56 -7.17 5.31
N SER A 199 10.78 -6.48 6.12
CA SER A 199 10.25 -6.98 7.38
C SER A 199 8.81 -6.52 7.57
N HIS A 200 8.09 -7.19 8.47
CA HIS A 200 6.76 -6.80 8.89
C HIS A 200 6.65 -6.93 10.41
N ILE A 201 5.92 -6.03 11.07
CA ILE A 201 5.51 -6.23 12.46
C ILE A 201 4.54 -7.41 12.51
N SER A 202 4.96 -8.50 13.14
CA SER A 202 4.23 -9.76 13.08
C SER A 202 2.89 -9.69 13.78
N PHE A 203 1.86 -10.25 13.14
CA PHE A 203 0.56 -10.56 13.73
C PHE A 203 0.47 -12.00 14.25
N CYS A 204 1.51 -12.82 14.02
CA CYS A 204 1.53 -14.25 14.33
C CYS A 204 2.68 -14.69 15.23
N ALA A 205 3.44 -13.73 15.78
CA ALA A 205 4.57 -13.98 16.68
C ALA A 205 4.42 -13.18 17.97
N ASN A 206 4.92 -13.73 19.07
CA ASN A 206 4.98 -13.01 20.34
C ASN A 206 6.01 -11.87 20.27
N SER A 207 5.72 -10.77 20.96
CA SER A 207 6.66 -9.65 21.12
C SER A 207 8.04 -10.14 21.59
N GLY A 208 9.10 -9.59 20.99
CA GLY A 208 10.49 -10.03 21.23
C GLY A 208 10.96 -11.18 20.33
N THR A 209 10.09 -11.73 19.49
CA THR A 209 10.45 -12.79 18.53
C THR A 209 10.70 -12.21 17.14
N VAL A 210 11.83 -12.57 16.52
CA VAL A 210 12.11 -12.27 15.11
C VAL A 210 12.03 -13.57 14.32
N ILE A 211 11.09 -13.64 13.37
CA ILE A 211 10.98 -14.77 12.45
C ILE A 211 11.82 -14.48 11.22
N SER A 212 12.87 -15.27 11.01
CA SER A 212 13.65 -15.23 9.77
C SER A 212 13.05 -16.21 8.75
N ASN A 213 13.10 -15.82 7.47
CA ASN A 213 12.61 -16.63 6.35
C ASN A 213 11.15 -17.13 6.53
N PRO A 214 10.17 -16.23 6.79
CA PRO A 214 8.78 -16.64 6.84
C PRO A 214 8.36 -17.26 5.51
N ARG A 215 7.73 -18.44 5.59
CA ARG A 215 7.19 -19.19 4.43
C ARG A 215 5.67 -19.03 4.37
N ASN A 216 5.08 -19.43 3.26
CA ASN A 216 3.62 -19.48 3.03
C ASN A 216 2.94 -18.13 2.75
N PHE A 217 3.66 -17.14 2.22
CA PHE A 217 3.01 -16.00 1.57
C PHE A 217 2.30 -16.47 0.30
N LEU A 218 1.01 -16.20 0.19
CA LEU A 218 0.22 -16.57 -0.98
C LEU A 218 0.43 -15.54 -2.10
N SER A 219 0.52 -16.03 -3.33
CA SER A 219 0.33 -15.19 -4.51
C SER A 219 -1.10 -14.66 -4.55
N THR A 220 -1.31 -13.42 -5.00
CA THR A 220 -2.65 -12.83 -5.09
C THR A 220 -2.84 -12.04 -6.39
N SER A 221 -4.08 -11.91 -6.82
CA SER A 221 -4.49 -10.93 -7.83
C SER A 221 -5.76 -10.22 -7.35
N LYS A 222 -5.81 -8.91 -7.58
CA LYS A 222 -6.98 -8.07 -7.30
C LYS A 222 -7.68 -7.79 -8.62
N ILE A 223 -9.00 -7.98 -8.66
CA ILE A 223 -9.80 -7.85 -9.88
C ILE A 223 -11.03 -7.01 -9.56
N ASP A 224 -11.26 -5.98 -10.36
CA ASP A 224 -12.50 -5.20 -10.37
C ASP A 224 -13.30 -5.61 -11.61
N ILE A 225 -14.59 -5.94 -11.45
CA ILE A 225 -15.50 -6.25 -12.56
C ILE A 225 -16.62 -5.22 -12.56
N ARG A 226 -16.84 -4.58 -13.71
CA ARG A 226 -17.92 -3.59 -13.91
C ARG A 226 -18.93 -4.11 -14.93
N TYR A 227 -20.20 -4.02 -14.58
CA TYR A 227 -21.33 -4.45 -15.41
C TYR A 227 -22.09 -3.24 -15.90
N HIS A 228 -22.33 -3.20 -17.21
CA HIS A 228 -23.16 -2.21 -17.87
C HIS A 228 -24.42 -2.88 -18.42
N GLY A 229 -25.57 -2.39 -17.98
CA GLY A 229 -26.90 -2.87 -18.27
C GLY A 229 -27.73 -1.85 -19.02
N LYS A 230 -29.05 -2.04 -19.02
CA LYS A 230 -30.00 -1.16 -19.71
C LYS A 230 -31.18 -0.86 -18.78
N PRO A 231 -31.58 0.41 -18.62
CA PRO A 231 -32.62 0.78 -17.67
C PRO A 231 -33.99 0.35 -18.20
N ALA A 232 -34.88 0.01 -17.28
CA ALA A 232 -36.29 -0.19 -17.52
C ALA A 232 -37.07 -0.02 -16.22
N HIS A 233 -38.38 0.25 -16.32
CA HIS A 233 -39.23 0.27 -15.13
C HIS A 233 -39.55 -1.16 -14.71
N ALA A 234 -39.19 -1.51 -13.46
CA ALA A 234 -39.28 -2.88 -12.95
C ALA A 234 -40.71 -3.46 -13.02
N GLY A 235 -41.72 -2.63 -12.78
CA GLY A 235 -43.12 -3.06 -12.82
C GLY A 235 -43.83 -2.93 -14.16
N ALA A 236 -43.32 -2.13 -15.10
CA ALA A 236 -44.06 -1.80 -16.33
C ALA A 236 -43.55 -2.58 -17.55
N ALA A 237 -42.22 -2.65 -17.70
CA ALA A 237 -41.61 -3.32 -18.84
C ALA A 237 -40.23 -3.90 -18.48
N PRO A 238 -40.12 -4.80 -17.48
CA PRO A 238 -38.83 -5.34 -17.03
C PRO A 238 -38.06 -6.06 -18.15
N HIS A 239 -38.77 -6.65 -19.12
CA HIS A 239 -38.20 -7.35 -20.28
C HIS A 239 -37.39 -6.44 -21.23
N LEU A 240 -37.52 -5.11 -21.13
CA LEU A 240 -36.76 -4.16 -21.95
C LEU A 240 -35.40 -3.80 -21.35
N GLY A 241 -35.16 -4.14 -20.07
CA GLY A 241 -33.94 -3.81 -19.35
C GLY A 241 -32.95 -4.97 -19.30
N HIS A 242 -31.68 -4.64 -19.07
CA HIS A 242 -30.62 -5.62 -18.81
C HIS A 242 -30.11 -5.36 -17.39
N ASN A 243 -30.38 -6.29 -16.47
CA ASN A 243 -30.18 -6.08 -15.05
C ASN A 243 -28.72 -6.36 -14.63
N ALA A 244 -27.92 -5.30 -14.46
CA ALA A 244 -26.52 -5.39 -14.06
C ALA A 244 -26.36 -5.96 -12.64
N LEU A 245 -27.26 -5.64 -11.72
CA LEU A 245 -27.26 -6.18 -10.35
C LEU A 245 -27.42 -7.70 -10.38
N LEU A 246 -28.37 -8.21 -11.16
CA LEU A 246 -28.61 -9.64 -11.27
C LEU A 246 -27.40 -10.37 -11.88
N ALA A 247 -26.79 -9.80 -12.92
CA ALA A 247 -25.58 -10.34 -13.53
C ALA A 247 -24.40 -10.39 -12.54
N ALA A 248 -24.18 -9.32 -11.77
CA ALA A 248 -23.15 -9.26 -10.74
C ALA A 248 -23.41 -10.27 -9.62
N ALA A 249 -24.64 -10.35 -9.10
CA ALA A 249 -25.03 -11.29 -8.05
C ALA A 249 -24.83 -12.75 -8.48
N HIS A 250 -25.24 -13.09 -9.72
CA HIS A 250 -25.00 -14.43 -10.26
C HIS A 250 -23.51 -14.72 -10.38
N THR A 251 -22.71 -13.75 -10.85
CA THR A 251 -21.26 -13.90 -10.93
C THR A 251 -20.62 -14.15 -9.57
N VAL A 252 -21.04 -13.47 -8.50
CA VAL A 252 -20.55 -13.77 -7.14
C VAL A 252 -20.77 -15.22 -6.77
N THR A 253 -21.99 -15.75 -6.98
CA THR A 253 -22.30 -17.15 -6.70
C THR A 253 -21.41 -18.09 -7.52
N GLN A 254 -21.26 -17.83 -8.83
CA GLN A 254 -20.45 -18.66 -9.72
C GLN A 254 -18.95 -18.62 -9.37
N LEU A 255 -18.42 -17.45 -9.03
CA LEU A 255 -17.03 -17.26 -8.60
C LEU A 255 -16.70 -18.08 -7.36
N HIS A 256 -17.59 -18.07 -6.36
CA HIS A 256 -17.43 -18.89 -5.16
C HIS A 256 -17.69 -20.39 -5.41
N GLY A 257 -18.40 -20.73 -6.49
CA GLY A 257 -18.61 -22.11 -6.97
C GLY A 257 -17.42 -22.72 -7.72
N ILE A 258 -16.40 -21.93 -8.09
CA ILE A 258 -15.22 -22.48 -8.80
C ILE A 258 -14.51 -23.50 -7.90
N ALA A 259 -14.36 -24.72 -8.42
CA ALA A 259 -13.65 -25.80 -7.75
C ALA A 259 -12.20 -25.38 -7.40
N ARG A 260 -11.73 -25.76 -6.21
CA ARG A 260 -10.35 -25.48 -5.80
C ARG A 260 -9.37 -26.33 -6.62
N HIS A 261 -8.19 -25.78 -6.90
CA HIS A 261 -7.15 -26.52 -7.64
C HIS A 261 -6.52 -27.63 -6.78
N GLY A 262 -6.27 -28.81 -7.36
CA GLY A 262 -5.72 -29.97 -6.64
C GLY A 262 -4.21 -29.87 -6.33
N GLU A 263 -3.46 -29.07 -7.09
CA GLU A 263 -2.00 -28.91 -6.92
C GLU A 263 -1.61 -27.87 -5.85
N GLY A 264 -2.55 -27.32 -5.09
CA GLY A 264 -2.21 -26.37 -4.02
C GLY A 264 -3.39 -25.55 -3.52
N MET A 265 -3.18 -24.81 -2.43
CA MET A 265 -4.24 -23.97 -1.86
C MET A 265 -4.62 -22.83 -2.80
N THR A 266 -5.93 -22.63 -2.98
CA THR A 266 -6.51 -21.46 -3.66
C THR A 266 -7.62 -20.84 -2.82
N ARG A 267 -7.81 -19.53 -2.96
CA ARG A 267 -8.89 -18.76 -2.31
C ARG A 267 -9.49 -17.78 -3.31
N ILE A 268 -10.78 -17.51 -3.17
CA ILE A 268 -11.47 -16.40 -3.82
C ILE A 268 -12.33 -15.69 -2.79
N ASN A 269 -12.34 -14.37 -2.85
CA ASN A 269 -13.19 -13.56 -2.01
C ASN A 269 -13.71 -12.35 -2.79
N VAL A 270 -15.03 -12.23 -2.93
CA VAL A 270 -15.67 -10.99 -3.36
C VAL A 270 -15.89 -10.12 -2.12
N GLY A 271 -15.08 -9.08 -1.98
CA GLY A 271 -15.12 -8.20 -0.81
C GLY A 271 -16.15 -7.08 -0.91
N VAL A 272 -16.50 -6.67 -2.14
CA VAL A 272 -17.44 -5.58 -2.39
C VAL A 272 -18.37 -5.93 -3.56
N LEU A 273 -19.67 -5.70 -3.38
CA LEU A 273 -20.67 -5.63 -4.44
C LEU A 273 -21.47 -4.33 -4.25
N LYS A 274 -21.49 -3.47 -5.28
CA LYS A 274 -22.32 -2.25 -5.33
C LYS A 274 -23.16 -2.29 -6.59
N ALA A 275 -24.47 -2.05 -6.49
CA ALA A 275 -25.35 -2.05 -7.65
C ALA A 275 -26.67 -1.31 -7.41
N GLY A 276 -27.18 -0.64 -8.45
CA GLY A 276 -28.49 -0.01 -8.46
C GLY A 276 -28.57 1.35 -7.74
N GLU A 277 -29.61 2.11 -8.10
CA GLU A 277 -29.83 3.49 -7.60
C GLU A 277 -31.26 3.73 -7.12
N GLY A 278 -32.23 2.90 -7.53
CA GLY A 278 -33.64 3.09 -7.23
C GLY A 278 -34.42 1.78 -7.20
N ARG A 279 -35.42 1.71 -6.31
CA ARG A 279 -36.20 0.49 -6.05
C ARG A 279 -37.04 0.02 -7.24
N ASN A 280 -37.50 0.94 -8.09
CA ASN A 280 -38.42 0.68 -9.21
C ASN A 280 -37.73 0.69 -10.59
N VAL A 281 -36.40 0.77 -10.63
CA VAL A 281 -35.61 0.82 -11.87
C VAL A 281 -34.73 -0.42 -11.97
N ILE A 282 -34.68 -1.04 -13.14
CA ILE A 282 -33.73 -2.12 -13.44
C ILE A 282 -32.30 -1.55 -13.39
N PRO A 283 -31.42 -2.03 -12.49
CA PRO A 283 -30.06 -1.50 -12.34
C PRO A 283 -29.24 -1.59 -13.62
N THR A 284 -28.67 -0.47 -14.04
CA THR A 284 -27.77 -0.37 -15.19
C THR A 284 -26.31 -0.58 -14.83
N GLU A 285 -25.93 -0.35 -13.59
CA GLU A 285 -24.54 -0.42 -13.16
C GLU A 285 -24.39 -1.36 -11.96
N ALA A 286 -23.32 -2.15 -11.99
CA ALA A 286 -22.84 -2.90 -10.84
C ALA A 286 -21.32 -3.01 -10.86
N GLU A 287 -20.69 -2.99 -9.69
CA GLU A 287 -19.25 -3.15 -9.48
C GLU A 287 -19.00 -4.28 -8.47
N LEU A 288 -18.09 -5.19 -8.82
CA LEU A 288 -17.50 -6.17 -7.91
C LEU A 288 -16.03 -5.86 -7.70
N GLN A 289 -15.57 -5.98 -6.46
CA GLN A 289 -14.15 -5.98 -6.13
C GLN A 289 -13.83 -7.30 -5.45
N LEU A 290 -12.91 -8.06 -6.04
CA LEU A 290 -12.53 -9.38 -5.56
C LEU A 290 -11.02 -9.56 -5.49
N GLU A 291 -10.62 -10.48 -4.64
CA GLU A 291 -9.27 -11.02 -4.63
C GLU A 291 -9.27 -12.52 -4.85
N VAL A 292 -8.20 -12.97 -5.48
CA VAL A 292 -7.86 -14.38 -5.59
C VAL A 292 -6.50 -14.61 -4.98
N ARG A 293 -6.31 -15.78 -4.36
CA ARG A 293 -5.02 -16.20 -3.83
C ARG A 293 -4.69 -17.62 -4.24
N GLY A 294 -3.41 -17.90 -4.43
CA GLY A 294 -2.88 -19.22 -4.67
C GLY A 294 -1.56 -19.43 -3.92
N GLU A 295 -1.23 -20.67 -3.59
CA GLU A 295 0.05 -21.02 -2.98
C GLU A 295 1.25 -20.54 -3.81
N ASN A 296 1.11 -20.54 -5.13
CA ASN A 296 2.09 -19.96 -6.04
C ASN A 296 1.40 -19.36 -7.27
N LYS A 297 2.15 -18.55 -8.04
CA LYS A 297 1.64 -17.88 -9.24
C LYS A 297 1.09 -18.86 -10.28
N ARG A 298 1.70 -20.04 -10.42
CA ARG A 298 1.29 -21.05 -11.39
C ARG A 298 -0.09 -21.63 -11.03
N SER A 299 -0.29 -22.09 -9.80
CA SER A 299 -1.57 -22.66 -9.36
C SER A 299 -2.69 -21.63 -9.43
N MET A 300 -2.41 -20.37 -9.09
CA MET A 300 -3.36 -19.27 -9.25
C MET A 300 -3.74 -19.02 -10.72
N ASN A 301 -2.75 -18.94 -11.63
CA ASN A 301 -3.02 -18.68 -13.05
C ASN A 301 -3.79 -19.82 -13.74
N ILE A 302 -3.43 -21.07 -13.45
CA ILE A 302 -4.17 -22.24 -14.00
C ILE A 302 -5.60 -22.22 -13.51
N TRP A 303 -5.81 -21.92 -12.22
CA TRP A 303 -7.13 -21.84 -11.62
C TRP A 303 -7.99 -20.70 -12.20
N LEU A 304 -7.39 -19.56 -12.57
CA LEU A 304 -8.06 -18.44 -13.24
C LEU A 304 -8.33 -18.64 -14.74
N SER A 305 -7.59 -19.53 -15.40
CA SER A 305 -7.72 -19.80 -16.85
C SER A 305 -8.83 -20.79 -17.22
N LYS A 306 -9.50 -21.37 -16.21
CA LYS A 306 -10.62 -22.32 -16.36
C LYS A 306 -11.94 -21.61 -16.15
#